data_AF-A0A7X0W4S9-F1
#
_entry.id   AF-A0A7X0W4S9-F1
#
_cell.length_a   1.000
_cell.length_b   1.000
_cell.length_c   1.000
_cell.angle_alpha   90.00
_cell.angle_beta   90.00
_cell.angle_gamma   90.00
#
_symmetry.space_group_name_H-M   'P 1'
#
loop_
_entity.id
_entity.type
_entity.pdbx_description
1 polymer ?
#
loop_
_entity_poly.entity_id
_entity_poly.type
_entity_poly.pdbx_seq_one_letter_code
_entity_poly.pdbx_strand_id
1 'polypeptide(L)'
;MKLTRTKRLWLILLLMITAYLLMYSVVSDRKTSHNHENTATLTKSQTTKTGDNGTITKQTITNDDSEEEQEIELSYYDTIEDAVKNNTFAKDSDAKDSPNLNKKVIKEKVLLLENETNAILFFIGNVRETDNHEDSLVVYKFKVKKEGSKKKYSTPTNATQISGFFAKNNYEIRDGEYEIQTCLNLYNTYQIFNLYPETSQLQWGTSYNKNAPKLTINGKHPTKVIPIVLDGDDCYFWYYEDLKYDSSKKAEISFKKTK
;
A
#
# COMPACT_ATOMS: atom_id res chain seq x y z
N MET A 1 29.00 -37.26 -39.57
CA MET A 1 29.00 -36.07 -40.45
C MET A 1 29.25 -34.82 -39.60
N LYS A 2 30.41 -34.15 -39.73
CA LYS A 2 30.78 -33.02 -38.86
C LYS A 2 29.99 -31.77 -39.27
N LEU A 3 29.11 -31.27 -38.38
CA LEU A 3 28.40 -30.00 -38.62
C LEU A 3 29.41 -28.85 -38.73
N THR A 4 29.32 -28.09 -39.81
CA THR A 4 30.12 -26.88 -40.02
C THR A 4 29.78 -25.82 -38.96
N ARG A 5 30.76 -24.98 -38.63
CA ARG A 5 30.66 -23.94 -37.58
C ARG A 5 29.43 -23.04 -37.74
N THR A 6 29.06 -22.72 -38.97
CA THR A 6 27.86 -21.95 -39.33
C THR A 6 26.55 -22.69 -39.01
N LYS A 7 26.48 -24.01 -39.25
CA LYS A 7 25.29 -24.81 -38.91
C LYS A 7 25.10 -24.94 -37.39
N ARG A 8 26.19 -24.95 -36.60
CA ARG A 8 26.12 -24.93 -35.14
C ARG A 8 25.60 -23.59 -34.60
N LEU A 9 26.01 -22.48 -35.21
CA LEU A 9 25.53 -21.15 -34.82
C LEU A 9 24.02 -20.99 -35.07
N TRP A 10 23.54 -21.48 -36.22
CA TRP A 10 22.12 -21.46 -36.55
C TRP A 10 21.28 -22.34 -35.61
N LEU A 11 21.81 -23.49 -35.18
CA LEU A 11 21.14 -24.36 -34.21
C LEU A 11 21.02 -23.73 -32.82
N ILE A 12 22.07 -23.02 -32.38
CA ILE A 12 22.06 -22.30 -31.10
C ILE A 12 21.06 -21.12 -31.16
N LEU A 13 21.03 -20.38 -32.27
CA LEU A 13 20.07 -19.30 -32.47
C LEU A 13 18.63 -19.81 -32.45
N LEU A 14 18.36 -20.94 -33.12
CA LEU A 14 17.04 -21.58 -33.14
C LEU A 14 16.62 -22.01 -31.72
N LEU A 15 17.53 -22.62 -30.96
CA LEU A 15 17.29 -23.02 -29.57
C LEU A 15 16.97 -21.83 -28.66
N MET A 16 17.66 -20.70 -28.84
CA MET A 16 17.40 -19.47 -28.09
C MET A 16 16.03 -18.88 -28.42
N ILE A 17 15.62 -18.89 -29.69
CA ILE A 17 14.30 -18.41 -30.12
C ILE A 17 13.19 -19.32 -29.57
N THR A 18 13.38 -20.65 -29.61
CA THR A 18 12.40 -21.58 -29.03
C THR A 18 12.32 -21.47 -27.51
N ALA A 19 13.43 -21.24 -26.81
CA ALA A 19 13.43 -21.02 -25.36
C ALA A 19 12.75 -19.69 -25.01
N TYR A 20 12.96 -18.63 -25.81
CA TYR A 20 12.28 -17.35 -25.67
C TYR A 20 10.76 -17.48 -25.89
N LEU A 21 10.33 -18.21 -26.92
CA LEU A 21 8.91 -18.46 -27.19
C LEU A 21 8.24 -19.31 -26.10
N LEU A 22 8.94 -20.32 -25.56
CA LEU A 22 8.42 -21.14 -24.45
C LEU A 22 8.33 -20.33 -23.13
N MET A 23 9.28 -19.43 -22.87
CA MET A 23 9.19 -18.47 -21.77
C MET A 23 8.04 -17.48 -21.99
N TYR A 24 7.81 -17.05 -23.23
CA TYR A 24 6.69 -16.17 -23.57
C TYR A 24 5.33 -16.86 -23.36
N SER A 25 5.20 -18.16 -23.68
CA SER A 25 3.97 -18.91 -23.38
C SER A 25 3.74 -19.12 -21.88
N VAL A 26 4.79 -19.37 -21.08
CA VAL A 26 4.67 -19.50 -19.61
C VAL A 26 4.34 -18.15 -18.94
N VAL A 27 4.77 -17.04 -19.53
CA VAL A 27 4.44 -15.68 -19.06
C VAL A 27 3.09 -15.20 -19.61
N SER A 28 2.66 -15.62 -20.80
CA SER A 28 1.35 -15.28 -21.36
C SER A 28 0.21 -16.10 -20.73
N ASP A 29 0.48 -17.33 -20.29
CA ASP A 29 -0.48 -18.12 -19.49
C ASP A 29 -0.75 -17.50 -18.11
N ARG A 30 0.01 -16.47 -17.70
CA ARG A 30 -0.25 -15.71 -16.47
C ARG A 30 -1.14 -14.49 -16.63
N LYS A 31 -1.60 -14.10 -17.83
CA LYS A 31 -2.62 -13.06 -18.00
C LYS A 31 -3.42 -13.21 -19.29
N THR A 32 -4.52 -13.96 -19.21
CA THR A 32 -5.86 -13.49 -19.65
C THR A 32 -6.91 -14.32 -18.91
N SER A 33 -7.07 -14.10 -17.61
CA SER A 33 -8.40 -14.25 -17.03
C SER A 33 -9.11 -12.93 -17.35
N HIS A 34 -10.03 -12.99 -18.29
CA HIS A 34 -10.94 -11.89 -18.54
C HIS A 34 -11.62 -11.50 -17.22
N ASN A 35 -11.64 -10.21 -16.92
CA ASN A 35 -12.44 -9.62 -15.87
C ASN A 35 -13.89 -10.11 -16.01
N HIS A 36 -14.28 -11.08 -15.20
CA HIS A 36 -15.60 -11.06 -14.60
C HIS A 36 -15.45 -10.24 -13.32
N GLU A 37 -16.32 -9.25 -13.17
CA GLU A 37 -16.57 -8.60 -11.89
C GLU A 37 -16.98 -9.71 -10.90
N ASN A 38 -16.02 -10.24 -10.14
CA ASN A 38 -16.32 -11.10 -9.01
C ASN A 38 -17.06 -10.22 -8.00
N THR A 39 -18.39 -10.21 -8.11
CA THR A 39 -19.26 -9.51 -7.20
C THR A 39 -19.34 -10.34 -5.92
N ALA A 40 -18.34 -10.16 -5.06
CA ALA A 40 -18.31 -10.73 -3.73
C ALA A 40 -19.56 -10.27 -2.97
N THR A 41 -20.51 -11.17 -2.76
CA THR A 41 -21.78 -10.83 -2.10
C THR A 41 -21.69 -11.25 -0.63
N LEU A 42 -22.03 -10.32 0.26
CA LEU A 42 -22.01 -10.55 1.70
C LEU A 42 -23.29 -11.27 2.10
N THR A 43 -23.20 -12.57 2.35
CA THR A 43 -24.38 -13.44 2.46
C THR A 43 -24.86 -13.59 3.90
N LYS A 44 -23.94 -13.48 4.88
CA LYS A 44 -24.27 -13.54 6.32
C LYS A 44 -23.33 -12.64 7.14
N SER A 45 -23.88 -12.02 8.19
CA SER A 45 -23.12 -11.23 9.17
C SER A 45 -23.62 -11.54 10.58
N GLN A 46 -22.73 -12.02 11.47
CA GLN A 46 -23.05 -12.29 12.87
C GLN A 46 -22.14 -11.48 13.79
N THR A 47 -22.73 -10.72 14.72
CA THR A 47 -21.99 -9.88 15.66
C THR A 47 -22.09 -10.43 17.08
N THR A 48 -20.94 -10.61 17.74
CA THR A 48 -20.85 -10.98 19.16
C THR A 48 -20.05 -9.91 19.92
N LYS A 49 -20.46 -9.62 21.16
CA LYS A 49 -19.73 -8.68 22.04
C LYS A 49 -18.60 -9.43 22.76
N THR A 50 -17.42 -8.84 22.82
CA THR A 50 -16.30 -9.32 23.64
C THR A 50 -16.11 -8.45 24.89
N GLY A 51 -15.45 -8.99 25.92
CA GLY A 51 -15.28 -8.34 27.23
C GLY A 51 -14.47 -7.05 27.20
N ASP A 52 -13.63 -6.85 26.18
CA ASP A 52 -12.66 -5.74 26.10
C ASP A 52 -13.13 -4.62 25.15
N ASN A 53 -14.40 -4.23 25.22
CA ASN A 53 -15.05 -3.19 24.38
C ASN A 53 -15.08 -3.48 22.86
N GLY A 54 -14.63 -4.65 22.42
CA GLY A 54 -14.69 -5.10 21.04
C GLY A 54 -16.04 -5.74 20.67
N THR A 55 -16.31 -5.79 19.37
CA THR A 55 -17.36 -6.63 18.79
C THR A 55 -16.78 -7.45 17.67
N ILE A 56 -16.91 -8.77 17.71
CA ILE A 56 -16.49 -9.62 16.60
C ILE A 56 -17.64 -9.67 15.61
N THR A 57 -17.38 -9.34 14.34
CA THR A 57 -18.32 -9.52 13.24
C THR A 57 -17.77 -10.56 12.27
N LYS A 58 -18.39 -11.72 12.25
CA LYS A 58 -18.15 -12.77 11.25
C LYS A 58 -18.91 -12.41 9.98
N GLN A 59 -18.21 -12.25 8.87
CA GLN A 59 -18.82 -12.01 7.56
C GLN A 59 -18.55 -13.20 6.66
N THR A 60 -19.60 -13.80 6.12
CA THR A 60 -19.50 -14.85 5.10
C THR A 60 -19.65 -14.20 3.74
N ILE A 61 -18.63 -14.34 2.90
CA ILE A 61 -18.62 -13.87 1.51
C ILE A 61 -18.71 -15.08 0.60
N THR A 62 -19.70 -15.07 -0.29
CA THR A 62 -19.82 -16.07 -1.36
C THR A 62 -19.42 -15.39 -2.67
N ASN A 63 -18.49 -16.00 -3.40
CA ASN A 63 -18.18 -15.59 -4.77
C ASN A 63 -19.03 -16.44 -5.72
N ASP A 64 -19.64 -15.80 -6.72
CA ASP A 64 -20.59 -16.43 -7.66
C ASP A 64 -20.00 -17.65 -8.42
N ASP A 65 -18.67 -17.74 -8.50
CA ASP A 65 -17.93 -18.78 -9.23
C ASP A 65 -17.22 -19.81 -8.32
N SER A 66 -17.39 -19.76 -6.99
CA SER A 66 -16.81 -20.75 -6.08
C SER A 66 -17.77 -21.12 -4.95
N GLU A 67 -18.03 -22.42 -4.76
CA GLU A 67 -18.74 -22.96 -3.58
C GLU A 67 -18.00 -22.71 -2.26
N GLU A 68 -16.79 -22.15 -2.30
CA GLU A 68 -16.01 -21.80 -1.11
C GLU A 68 -16.52 -20.48 -0.49
N GLU A 69 -17.36 -20.61 0.54
CA GLU A 69 -17.67 -19.51 1.46
C GLU A 69 -16.38 -19.07 2.18
N GLN A 70 -15.88 -17.86 1.91
CA GLN A 70 -14.82 -17.26 2.71
C GLN A 70 -15.42 -16.52 3.91
N GLU A 71 -15.19 -17.05 5.11
CA GLU A 71 -15.54 -16.36 6.36
C GLU A 71 -14.40 -15.41 6.74
N ILE A 72 -14.60 -14.11 6.56
CA ILE A 72 -13.68 -13.09 7.06
C ILE A 72 -14.22 -12.60 8.41
N GLU A 73 -13.54 -13.01 9.48
CA GLU A 73 -13.86 -12.57 10.83
C GLU A 73 -13.18 -11.22 11.11
N LEU A 74 -13.96 -10.14 11.11
CA LEU A 74 -13.47 -8.80 11.43
C LEU A 74 -13.91 -8.40 12.83
N SER A 75 -12.94 -8.08 13.68
CA SER A 75 -13.22 -7.48 14.99
C SER A 75 -13.34 -5.96 14.85
N TYR A 76 -14.38 -5.37 15.43
CA TYR A 76 -14.71 -3.96 15.39
C TYR A 76 -14.59 -3.29 16.75
N TYR A 77 -14.04 -2.09 16.77
CA TYR A 77 -13.69 -1.31 17.95
C TYR A 77 -14.27 0.11 17.86
N ASP A 78 -14.47 0.75 19.02
CA ASP A 78 -14.98 2.12 19.10
C ASP A 78 -13.98 3.17 18.60
N THR A 79 -12.68 2.89 18.69
CA THR A 79 -11.62 3.81 18.27
C THR A 79 -10.68 3.13 17.28
N ILE A 80 -10.04 3.93 16.43
CA ILE A 80 -9.05 3.43 15.48
C ILE A 80 -7.77 2.99 16.20
N GLU A 81 -7.44 3.59 17.34
CA GLU A 81 -6.35 3.19 18.22
C GLU A 81 -6.55 1.77 18.75
N ASP A 82 -7.75 1.46 19.24
CA ASP A 82 -8.07 0.12 19.72
C ASP A 82 -8.03 -0.89 18.57
N ALA A 83 -8.50 -0.52 17.38
CA ALA A 83 -8.36 -1.34 16.19
C ALA A 83 -6.89 -1.63 15.82
N VAL A 84 -6.00 -0.64 15.90
CA VAL A 84 -4.56 -0.81 15.66
C VAL A 84 -3.93 -1.71 16.71
N LYS A 85 -4.23 -1.48 18.00
CA LYS A 85 -3.70 -2.27 19.12
C LYS A 85 -4.06 -3.75 19.00
N ASN A 86 -5.23 -4.04 18.44
CA ASN A 86 -5.75 -5.38 18.25
C ASN A 86 -5.58 -5.91 16.82
N ASN A 87 -4.69 -5.32 16.00
CA ASN A 87 -4.45 -5.83 14.66
C ASN A 87 -3.96 -7.30 14.69
N THR A 88 -4.27 -8.02 13.61
CA THR A 88 -4.05 -9.46 13.49
C THR A 88 -2.97 -9.82 12.48
N PHE A 89 -2.17 -8.86 12.00
CA PHE A 89 -1.07 -9.18 11.11
C PHE A 89 -0.09 -10.10 11.84
N ALA A 90 0.48 -11.07 11.13
CA ALA A 90 1.53 -11.88 11.69
C ALA A 90 2.68 -10.96 12.10
N LYS A 91 3.22 -11.18 13.31
CA LYS A 91 4.54 -10.63 13.63
C LYS A 91 5.50 -11.34 12.68
N ASP A 92 6.04 -10.63 11.69
CA ASP A 92 7.06 -11.23 10.83
C ASP A 92 8.20 -11.77 11.71
N SER A 93 8.83 -12.85 11.23
CA SER A 93 9.98 -13.48 11.88
C SER A 93 11.01 -12.44 12.34
N ASP A 94 11.80 -12.75 13.38
CA ASP A 94 12.89 -11.88 13.88
C ASP A 94 14.03 -11.63 12.85
N ALA A 95 13.80 -11.95 11.58
CA ALA A 95 14.64 -11.56 10.47
C ALA A 95 14.78 -10.03 10.45
N LYS A 96 16.03 -9.58 10.38
CA LYS A 96 16.35 -8.16 10.58
C LYS A 96 15.73 -7.24 9.52
N ASP A 97 15.37 -7.78 8.37
CA ASP A 97 14.98 -7.00 7.20
C ASP A 97 13.50 -7.18 6.81
N SER A 98 12.69 -7.85 7.63
CA SER A 98 11.27 -8.05 7.32
C SER A 98 10.42 -6.85 7.77
N PRO A 99 9.54 -6.31 6.91
CA PRO A 99 8.65 -5.22 7.29
C PRO A 99 7.63 -5.74 8.30
N ASN A 100 7.88 -5.56 9.61
CA ASN A 100 6.92 -5.95 10.63
C ASN A 100 5.65 -5.08 10.53
N LEU A 101 4.60 -5.58 9.88
CA LEU A 101 3.33 -4.88 9.70
C LEU A 101 2.37 -5.05 10.89
N ASN A 102 2.75 -5.75 11.96
CA ASN A 102 1.96 -5.89 13.18
C ASN A 102 2.29 -4.78 14.18
N LYS A 103 2.03 -3.51 13.81
CA LYS A 103 2.18 -2.38 14.74
C LYS A 103 0.97 -2.26 15.62
N LYS A 104 1.17 -2.34 16.94
CA LYS A 104 0.13 -2.15 17.96
C LYS A 104 0.18 -0.80 18.65
N VAL A 105 1.19 0.02 18.34
CA VAL A 105 1.40 1.35 18.93
C VAL A 105 1.45 2.40 17.84
N ILE A 106 0.68 3.48 18.05
CA ILE A 106 0.74 4.70 17.25
C ILE A 106 1.59 5.71 18.02
N LYS A 107 2.77 6.05 17.51
CA LYS A 107 3.63 7.11 18.08
C LYS A 107 3.03 8.49 17.78
N GLU A 108 2.61 8.68 16.53
CA GLU A 108 2.00 9.92 16.06
C GLU A 108 0.97 9.64 14.96
N LYS A 109 -0.23 10.21 15.06
CA LYS A 109 -1.21 10.18 13.97
C LYS A 109 -0.90 11.28 12.96
N VAL A 110 -0.66 10.91 11.70
CA VAL A 110 -0.30 11.86 10.63
C VAL A 110 -1.53 12.29 9.84
N LEU A 111 -2.33 11.34 9.37
CA LEU A 111 -3.52 11.61 8.57
C LEU A 111 -4.54 10.48 8.72
N LEU A 112 -5.82 10.84 8.85
CA LEU A 112 -6.93 9.91 8.79
C LEU A 112 -7.86 10.34 7.65
N LEU A 113 -8.02 9.49 6.65
CA LEU A 113 -9.00 9.65 5.57
C LEU A 113 -10.14 8.65 5.82
N GLU A 114 -11.39 9.08 5.69
CA GLU A 114 -12.55 8.22 5.94
C GLU A 114 -13.67 8.46 4.94
N ASN A 115 -14.37 7.39 4.60
CA ASN A 115 -15.70 7.45 3.98
C ASN A 115 -16.70 6.61 4.80
N GLU A 116 -17.86 6.30 4.23
CA GLU A 116 -18.93 5.58 4.92
C GLU A 116 -18.56 4.14 5.29
N THR A 117 -17.63 3.53 4.55
CA THR A 117 -17.36 2.08 4.58
C THR A 117 -15.91 1.72 4.86
N ASN A 118 -14.97 2.66 4.72
CA ASN A 118 -13.55 2.44 4.90
C ASN A 118 -12.87 3.65 5.57
N ALA A 119 -11.74 3.39 6.19
CA ALA A 119 -10.81 4.40 6.69
C ALA A 119 -9.37 4.04 6.32
N ILE A 120 -8.51 5.05 6.16
CA ILE A 120 -7.08 4.89 5.97
C ILE A 120 -6.37 5.75 7.00
N LEU A 121 -5.53 5.12 7.83
CA LEU A 121 -4.70 5.80 8.81
C LEU A 121 -3.24 5.79 8.36
N PHE A 122 -2.68 6.99 8.25
CA PHE A 122 -1.24 7.23 8.17
C PHE A 122 -0.75 7.62 9.55
N PHE A 123 0.27 6.93 10.05
CA PHE A 123 0.81 7.18 11.38
C PHE A 123 2.29 6.83 11.47
N ILE A 124 2.99 7.45 12.41
CA ILE A 124 4.37 7.08 12.72
C ILE A 124 4.35 5.91 13.72
N GLY A 125 5.11 4.86 13.42
CA GLY A 125 5.34 3.72 14.31
C GLY A 125 6.71 3.12 14.06
N ASN A 126 7.26 2.37 15.02
CA ASN A 126 8.61 1.83 14.90
C ASN A 126 8.67 0.66 13.90
N VAL A 127 9.74 0.54 13.11
CA VAL A 127 10.04 -0.59 12.20
C VAL A 127 9.94 -1.93 12.94
N ARG A 128 10.30 -1.96 14.23
CA ARG A 128 10.05 -3.09 15.13
C ARG A 128 9.51 -2.60 16.46
N GLU A 129 8.53 -3.32 17.02
CA GLU A 129 7.97 -2.99 18.35
C GLU A 129 9.01 -3.09 19.48
N THR A 130 10.06 -3.88 19.30
CA THR A 130 11.06 -4.16 20.34
C THR A 130 12.28 -3.25 20.30
N ASP A 131 12.58 -2.62 19.16
CA ASP A 131 13.92 -2.10 18.92
C ASP A 131 14.02 -0.58 18.93
N ASN A 132 12.93 0.18 19.14
CA ASN A 132 12.88 1.64 19.39
C ASN A 132 13.74 2.60 18.53
N HIS A 133 14.46 2.11 17.52
CA HIS A 133 15.55 2.86 16.89
C HIS A 133 15.23 3.33 15.48
N GLU A 134 14.20 2.77 14.84
CA GLU A 134 13.82 3.16 13.47
C GLU A 134 12.30 3.40 13.40
N ASP A 135 11.90 4.59 12.96
CA ASP A 135 10.55 5.03 12.68
C ASP A 135 10.16 4.70 11.23
N SER A 136 8.87 4.43 11.04
CA SER A 136 8.24 4.25 9.75
C SER A 136 6.98 5.11 9.68
N LEU A 137 6.69 5.65 8.49
CA LEU A 137 5.33 6.06 8.13
C LEU A 137 4.54 4.81 7.77
N VAL A 138 3.62 4.40 8.63
CA VAL A 138 2.78 3.22 8.49
C VAL A 138 1.42 3.62 7.92
N VAL A 139 0.89 2.80 7.03
CA VAL A 139 -0.41 3.01 6.40
C VAL A 139 -1.28 1.79 6.59
N TYR A 140 -2.39 1.95 7.30
CA TYR A 140 -3.38 0.89 7.51
C TYR A 140 -4.72 1.26 6.87
N LYS A 141 -5.38 0.28 6.25
CA LYS A 141 -6.77 0.39 5.80
C LYS A 141 -7.70 -0.40 6.72
N PHE A 142 -8.87 0.15 6.99
CA PHE A 142 -9.88 -0.42 7.87
C PHE A 142 -11.23 -0.45 7.16
N LYS A 143 -12.12 -1.36 7.58
CA LYS A 143 -13.55 -1.25 7.34
C LYS A 143 -14.19 -0.40 8.43
N VAL A 144 -15.15 0.41 8.00
CA VAL A 144 -15.95 1.28 8.87
C VAL A 144 -17.40 0.83 8.79
N LYS A 145 -18.05 0.74 9.95
CA LYS A 145 -19.51 0.58 10.03
C LYS A 145 -20.10 1.53 11.04
N LYS A 146 -21.40 1.77 10.95
CA LYS A 146 -22.18 2.48 11.97
C LYS A 146 -23.01 1.48 12.76
N GLU A 147 -22.94 1.57 14.09
CA GLU A 147 -23.83 0.87 15.01
C GLU A 147 -24.60 1.93 15.82
N GLY A 148 -25.86 2.16 15.43
CA GLY A 148 -26.62 3.31 15.91
C GLY A 148 -25.96 4.62 15.47
N SER A 149 -25.66 5.51 16.44
CA SER A 149 -24.98 6.79 16.19
C SER A 149 -23.44 6.70 16.25
N LYS A 150 -22.88 5.55 16.62
CA LYS A 150 -21.44 5.38 16.81
C LYS A 150 -20.79 4.75 15.59
N LYS A 151 -19.66 5.31 15.17
CA LYS A 151 -18.78 4.72 14.16
C LYS A 151 -17.91 3.65 14.83
N LYS A 152 -17.68 2.54 14.13
CA LYS A 152 -16.82 1.44 14.55
C LYS A 152 -15.78 1.15 13.47
N TYR A 153 -14.59 0.75 13.89
CA TYR A 153 -13.44 0.45 13.03
C TYR A 153 -13.08 -1.03 13.14
N SER A 154 -12.93 -1.74 12.02
CA SER A 154 -12.43 -3.12 12.06
C SER A 154 -10.97 -3.17 12.53
N THR A 155 -10.39 -4.35 12.74
CA THR A 155 -8.93 -4.52 12.63
C THR A 155 -8.47 -4.12 11.22
N PRO A 156 -7.21 -3.68 11.04
CA PRO A 156 -6.69 -3.35 9.72
C PRO A 156 -6.83 -4.52 8.74
N THR A 157 -7.32 -4.25 7.52
CA THR A 157 -7.42 -5.24 6.44
C THR A 157 -6.18 -5.26 5.57
N ASN A 158 -5.46 -4.13 5.49
CA ASN A 158 -4.25 -3.98 4.69
C ASN A 158 -3.26 -3.08 5.40
N ALA A 159 -1.98 -3.36 5.19
CA ALA A 159 -0.88 -2.57 5.74
C ALA A 159 0.27 -2.41 4.73
N THR A 160 0.91 -1.26 4.79
CA THR A 160 2.22 -1.01 4.18
C THR A 160 2.96 0.02 5.03
N GLN A 161 4.24 0.23 4.77
CA GLN A 161 5.03 1.23 5.49
C GLN A 161 6.16 1.80 4.62
N ILE A 162 6.60 3.01 4.97
CA ILE A 162 7.83 3.65 4.49
C ILE A 162 8.77 3.76 5.68
N SER A 163 9.86 2.99 5.69
CA SER A 163 10.89 3.13 6.72
C SER A 163 11.69 4.41 6.52
N GLY A 164 11.90 5.18 7.59
CA GLY A 164 12.73 6.38 7.59
C GLY A 164 14.17 6.08 7.13
N PHE A 165 14.81 5.10 7.76
CA PHE A 165 16.15 4.62 7.40
C PHE A 165 16.30 4.27 5.92
N PHE A 166 15.39 3.46 5.37
CA PHE A 166 15.46 3.07 3.95
C PHE A 166 15.12 4.23 3.02
N ALA A 167 14.15 5.08 3.38
CA ALA A 167 13.82 6.25 2.59
C ALA A 167 15.04 7.19 2.52
N LYS A 168 15.61 7.57 3.67
CA LYS A 168 16.79 8.42 3.76
C LYS A 168 17.96 7.89 2.94
N ASN A 169 18.38 6.63 3.16
CA ASN A 169 19.56 6.09 2.48
C ASN A 169 19.39 5.97 0.96
N ASN A 170 18.18 5.67 0.48
CA ASN A 170 17.91 5.59 -0.96
C ASN A 170 17.76 6.98 -1.61
N TYR A 171 17.42 7.99 -0.82
CA TYR A 171 17.08 9.32 -1.30
C TYR A 171 18.21 10.34 -1.15
N GLU A 172 19.05 10.26 -0.12
CA GLU A 172 20.24 11.13 0.05
C GLU A 172 21.24 11.02 -1.11
N ILE A 173 21.21 9.91 -1.85
CA ILE A 173 22.08 9.66 -3.01
C ILE A 173 21.54 10.37 -4.27
N ARG A 174 20.29 10.86 -4.29
CA ARG A 174 19.58 11.34 -5.50
C ARG A 174 18.77 12.62 -5.20
N ASP A 175 18.30 13.33 -6.22
CA ASP A 175 17.56 14.59 -6.00
C ASP A 175 16.11 14.37 -5.53
N GLY A 176 15.47 15.44 -5.03
CA GLY A 176 14.09 15.37 -4.55
C GLY A 176 13.08 14.94 -5.62
N GLU A 177 13.34 15.15 -6.91
CA GLU A 177 12.45 14.68 -7.98
C GLU A 177 12.46 13.16 -8.08
N TYR A 178 13.63 12.54 -7.89
CA TYR A 178 13.75 11.09 -7.84
C TYR A 178 12.95 10.46 -6.68
N GLU A 179 12.93 11.10 -5.51
CA GLU A 179 12.16 10.64 -4.34
C GLU A 179 10.66 10.55 -4.67
N ILE A 180 10.12 11.65 -5.22
CA ILE A 180 8.72 11.77 -5.61
C ILE A 180 8.38 10.75 -6.70
N GLN A 181 9.22 10.64 -7.73
CA GLN A 181 8.99 9.70 -8.83
C GLN A 181 9.01 8.24 -8.35
N THR A 182 9.86 7.90 -7.38
CA THR A 182 9.91 6.57 -6.75
C THR A 182 8.63 6.28 -5.98
N CYS A 183 8.18 7.21 -5.15
CA CYS A 183 6.91 7.08 -4.41
C CYS A 183 5.72 6.93 -5.37
N LEU A 184 5.64 7.76 -6.41
CA LEU A 184 4.61 7.65 -7.44
C LEU A 184 4.59 6.25 -8.07
N ASN A 185 5.74 5.70 -8.45
CA ASN A 185 5.78 4.38 -9.08
C ASN A 185 5.41 3.24 -8.12
N LEU A 186 5.94 3.26 -6.90
CA LEU A 186 5.65 2.24 -5.89
C LEU A 186 4.18 2.29 -5.49
N TYR A 187 3.70 3.45 -5.02
CA TYR A 187 2.39 3.59 -4.42
C TYR A 187 1.23 3.70 -5.42
N ASN A 188 1.54 3.93 -6.70
CA ASN A 188 0.54 3.75 -7.75
C ASN A 188 -0.03 2.32 -7.78
N THR A 189 0.78 1.30 -7.52
CA THR A 189 0.31 -0.10 -7.47
C THR A 189 -0.54 -0.41 -6.24
N TYR A 190 -0.50 0.46 -5.23
CA TYR A 190 -1.18 0.30 -3.94
C TYR A 190 -2.52 1.05 -3.88
N GLN A 191 -3.29 1.06 -4.97
CA GLN A 191 -4.66 1.62 -4.97
C GLN A 191 -5.62 0.85 -4.04
N ILE A 192 -5.20 -0.28 -3.47
CA ILE A 192 -5.88 -0.89 -2.33
C ILE A 192 -6.03 0.09 -1.15
N PHE A 193 -5.13 1.06 -1.00
CA PHE A 193 -5.24 2.17 -0.05
C PHE A 193 -5.96 3.38 -0.66
N ASN A 194 -6.93 3.20 -1.55
CA ASN A 194 -7.82 4.27 -1.99
C ASN A 194 -9.22 4.08 -1.37
N LEU A 195 -9.86 5.20 -0.97
CA LEU A 195 -11.25 5.22 -0.51
C LEU A 195 -12.25 5.08 -1.67
N TYR A 196 -11.89 5.56 -2.86
CA TYR A 196 -12.73 5.57 -4.06
C TYR A 196 -11.93 5.13 -5.29
N PRO A 197 -11.47 3.86 -5.36
CA PRO A 197 -10.60 3.38 -6.44
C PRO A 197 -11.23 3.46 -7.84
N GLU A 198 -12.56 3.46 -7.93
CA GLU A 198 -13.29 3.53 -9.21
C GLU A 198 -13.29 4.93 -9.82
N THR A 199 -13.12 5.99 -9.02
CA THR A 199 -13.30 7.37 -9.46
C THR A 199 -12.07 8.25 -9.22
N SER A 200 -11.22 7.86 -8.27
CA SER A 200 -10.06 8.64 -7.84
C SER A 200 -8.78 7.80 -7.91
N GLN A 201 -7.63 8.47 -7.83
CA GLN A 201 -6.34 7.81 -7.69
C GLN A 201 -5.56 8.46 -6.55
N LEU A 202 -5.50 7.77 -5.41
CA LEU A 202 -4.71 8.23 -4.28
C LEU A 202 -3.22 8.09 -4.61
N GLN A 203 -2.49 9.18 -4.49
CA GLN A 203 -1.04 9.21 -4.60
C GLN A 203 -0.46 9.81 -3.34
N TRP A 204 0.62 9.24 -2.83
CA TRP A 204 1.23 9.69 -1.58
C TRP A 204 2.68 9.25 -1.50
N GLY A 205 3.42 9.86 -0.59
CA GLY A 205 4.81 9.52 -0.34
C GLY A 205 5.44 10.44 0.68
N THR A 206 6.75 10.27 0.86
CA THR A 206 7.57 11.15 1.68
C THR A 206 8.57 11.90 0.82
N SER A 207 9.13 12.99 1.35
CA SER A 207 10.28 13.67 0.77
C SER A 207 11.10 14.34 1.86
N TYR A 208 12.42 14.27 1.75
CA TYR A 208 13.35 15.00 2.63
C TYR A 208 13.73 16.37 2.04
N ASN A 209 13.22 16.70 0.85
CA ASN A 209 13.44 18.01 0.24
C ASN A 209 12.69 19.10 1.03
N LYS A 210 13.43 20.03 1.63
CA LYS A 210 12.87 21.21 2.34
C LYS A 210 11.91 22.07 1.52
N ASN A 211 11.92 21.96 0.19
CA ASN A 211 10.98 22.66 -0.69
C ASN A 211 9.73 21.83 -1.02
N ALA A 212 9.54 20.64 -0.44
CA ALA A 212 8.34 19.82 -0.60
C ALA A 212 7.02 20.57 -0.35
N PRO A 213 6.92 21.59 0.53
CA PRO A 213 5.72 22.42 0.63
C PRO A 213 5.33 23.18 -0.66
N LYS A 214 6.22 23.26 -1.66
CA LYS A 214 5.99 23.85 -2.98
C LYS A 214 5.90 22.79 -4.09
N LEU A 215 5.80 21.51 -3.71
CA LEU A 215 5.74 20.40 -4.64
C LEU A 215 4.55 20.59 -5.59
N THR A 216 4.80 20.40 -6.88
CA THR A 216 3.77 20.18 -7.88
C THR A 216 4.11 18.94 -8.69
N ILE A 217 3.10 18.15 -9.03
CA ILE A 217 3.21 17.01 -9.94
C ILE A 217 2.24 17.24 -11.09
N ASN A 218 2.76 17.26 -12.33
CA ASN A 218 2.00 17.62 -13.53
C ASN A 218 1.24 18.95 -13.36
N GLY A 219 1.91 19.93 -12.74
CA GLY A 219 1.37 21.27 -12.46
C GLY A 219 0.33 21.35 -11.34
N LYS A 220 -0.03 20.23 -10.70
CA LYS A 220 -1.00 20.20 -9.59
C LYS A 220 -0.29 20.17 -8.24
N HIS A 221 -0.82 20.89 -7.26
CA HIS A 221 -0.36 20.82 -5.87
C HIS A 221 -0.96 19.60 -5.15
N PRO A 222 -0.24 18.98 -4.20
CA PRO A 222 -0.80 17.98 -3.31
C PRO A 222 -2.05 18.49 -2.61
N THR A 223 -2.97 17.59 -2.26
CA THR A 223 -4.08 17.91 -1.35
C THR A 223 -3.53 18.50 -0.06
N LYS A 224 -2.44 17.92 0.46
CA LYS A 224 -1.67 18.50 1.56
C LYS A 224 -0.22 18.01 1.55
N VAL A 225 0.64 18.82 2.14
CA VAL A 225 2.00 18.45 2.56
C VAL A 225 2.07 18.67 4.06
N ILE A 226 2.42 17.62 4.80
CA ILE A 226 2.44 17.56 6.27
C ILE A 226 3.90 17.35 6.69
N PRO A 227 4.51 18.31 7.43
CA PRO A 227 5.82 18.09 8.02
C PRO A 227 5.72 17.00 9.09
N ILE A 228 6.66 16.06 9.07
CA ILE A 228 6.77 14.94 10.02
C ILE A 228 8.24 14.75 10.40
N VAL A 229 8.50 13.97 11.44
CA VAL A 229 9.86 13.55 11.81
C VAL A 229 9.97 12.03 11.64
N LEU A 230 11.00 11.59 10.91
CA LEU A 230 11.34 10.17 10.76
C LEU A 230 12.80 10.00 11.14
N ASP A 231 13.08 9.14 12.13
CA ASP A 231 14.45 8.87 12.62
C ASP A 231 15.21 10.11 13.10
N GLY A 232 14.47 11.10 13.59
CA GLY A 232 15.02 12.38 14.07
C GLY A 232 15.29 13.40 12.97
N ASP A 233 15.05 13.06 11.70
CA ASP A 233 15.21 13.97 10.56
C ASP A 233 13.88 14.59 10.12
N ASP A 234 13.94 15.86 9.71
CA ASP A 234 12.81 16.56 9.11
C ASP A 234 12.42 15.91 7.77
N CYS A 235 11.17 15.53 7.65
CA CYS A 235 10.61 14.91 6.46
C CYS A 235 9.22 15.51 6.15
N TYR A 236 8.74 15.33 4.92
CA TYR A 236 7.44 15.82 4.47
C TYR A 236 6.61 14.67 3.91
N PHE A 237 5.49 14.36 4.55
CA PHE A 237 4.48 13.50 3.98
C PHE A 237 3.58 14.31 3.05
N TRP A 238 3.45 13.88 1.79
CA TRP A 238 2.58 14.51 0.82
C TRP A 238 1.56 13.51 0.30
N TYR A 239 0.35 13.99 -0.03
CA TYR A 239 -0.66 13.17 -0.67
C TYR A 239 -1.59 13.97 -1.58
N TYR A 240 -2.17 13.28 -2.55
CA TYR A 240 -3.23 13.72 -3.44
C TYR A 240 -4.38 12.71 -3.32
N GLU A 241 -5.57 13.19 -2.98
CA GLU A 241 -6.78 12.35 -2.99
C GLU A 241 -7.16 11.90 -4.41
N ASP A 242 -6.87 12.73 -5.42
CA ASP A 242 -7.03 12.36 -6.83
C ASP A 242 -5.95 12.97 -7.71
N LEU A 243 -4.86 12.22 -7.94
CA LEU A 243 -3.86 12.53 -8.95
C LEU A 243 -3.80 11.43 -9.98
N LYS A 244 -4.35 11.73 -11.17
CA LYS A 244 -4.21 10.85 -12.33
C LYS A 244 -2.74 10.73 -12.73
N TYR A 245 -2.16 9.58 -12.44
CA TYR A 245 -0.76 9.28 -12.70
C TYR A 245 -0.63 8.02 -13.56
N ASP A 246 0.07 8.16 -14.68
CA ASP A 246 0.40 7.08 -15.61
C ASP A 246 1.85 6.66 -15.38
N SER A 247 2.04 5.49 -14.76
CA SER A 247 3.38 4.97 -14.42
C SER A 247 4.24 4.61 -15.63
N SER A 248 3.67 4.60 -16.85
CA SER A 248 4.45 4.48 -18.08
C SER A 248 5.12 5.79 -18.50
N LYS A 249 4.73 6.92 -17.88
CA LYS A 249 5.23 8.26 -18.18
C LYS A 249 5.99 8.83 -16.99
N LYS A 250 7.03 9.61 -17.30
CA LYS A 250 7.72 10.43 -16.30
C LYS A 250 6.80 11.58 -15.90
N ALA A 251 6.64 11.80 -14.59
CA ALA A 251 5.87 12.93 -14.09
C ALA A 251 6.67 14.24 -14.20
N GLU A 252 5.98 15.35 -14.43
CA GLU A 252 6.57 16.68 -14.33
C GLU A 252 6.58 17.11 -12.86
N ILE A 253 7.72 16.95 -12.19
CA ILE A 253 7.88 17.25 -10.77
C ILE A 253 8.58 18.61 -10.64
N SER A 254 8.07 19.47 -9.78
CA SER A 254 8.68 20.78 -9.51
C SER A 254 8.53 21.15 -8.03
N PHE A 255 9.57 21.79 -7.49
CA PHE A 255 9.58 22.37 -6.14
C PHE A 255 9.64 23.90 -6.17
N LYS A 256 9.39 24.50 -7.33
CA LYS A 256 9.46 25.95 -7.53
C LYS A 256 8.16 26.60 -7.08
N LYS A 257 8.26 27.83 -6.57
CA LYS A 257 7.10 28.67 -6.27
C LYS A 257 6.36 28.92 -7.59
N THR A 258 5.12 28.45 -7.71
CA THR A 258 4.23 28.81 -8.81
C THR A 258 4.04 30.33 -8.74
N LYS A 259 4.30 31.02 -9.87
CA LYS A 259 4.14 32.48 -9.98
C LYS A 259 2.68 32.83 -10.15
#